data_AF-A0A6I3C0X7-F1
#
_entry.id   AF-A0A6I3C0X7-F1
#
_cell.length_a   1.000
_cell.length_b   1.000
_cell.length_c   1.000
_cell.angle_alpha   90.00
_cell.angle_beta   90.00
_cell.angle_gamma   90.00
#
_symmetry.space_group_name_H-M   'P 1'
#
loop_
_entity.id
_entity.type
_entity.pdbx_description
1 polymer ?
#
loop_
_entity_poly.entity_id
_entity_poly.type
_entity_poly.pdbx_seq_one_letter_code
_entity_poly.pdbx_strand_id
1 'polypeptide(L)' 'MLLAHQGGWDEILFALSPLVVVAGLLALANRRANAAQAANRTANGTSVPGDIPPTPDASQR' A
#
# COMPACT_ATOMS: atom_id res chain seq x y z
N MET A 1 -32.58 26.29 -24.38
CA MET A 1 -31.71 25.21 -23.86
C MET A 1 -30.62 25.84 -23.00
N LEU A 2 -30.89 26.05 -21.72
CA LEU A 2 -30.04 26.81 -20.80
C LEU A 2 -30.03 26.15 -19.40
N LEU A 3 -30.09 24.81 -19.35
CA LEU A 3 -30.16 24.04 -18.09
C LEU A 3 -28.83 23.34 -17.74
N ALA A 4 -27.82 23.43 -18.60
CA ALA A 4 -26.57 22.67 -18.45
C ALA A 4 -25.34 23.53 -18.10
N HIS A 5 -25.50 24.82 -17.81
CA HIS A 5 -24.35 25.74 -17.67
C HIS A 5 -24.33 26.68 -16.45
N GLN A 6 -25.28 26.59 -15.50
CA GLN A 6 -25.38 27.58 -14.41
C GLN A 6 -25.37 26.98 -12.99
N GLY A 7 -24.56 25.95 -12.76
CA GLY A 7 -24.33 25.47 -11.38
C GLY A 7 -23.74 24.07 -11.26
N GLY A 8 -23.84 23.25 -12.31
CA GLY A 8 -23.71 21.80 -12.12
C GLY A 8 -22.31 21.24 -11.80
N TRP A 9 -21.22 21.93 -12.10
CA TRP A 9 -19.88 21.32 -12.06
C TRP A 9 -18.84 22.08 -11.23
N ASP A 10 -18.91 23.41 -11.16
CA ASP A 10 -17.96 24.21 -10.34
C ASP A 10 -18.16 23.97 -8.83
N GLU A 11 -19.41 23.82 -8.41
CA GLU A 11 -19.77 23.49 -7.02
C GLU A 11 -19.25 22.10 -6.62
N ILE A 12 -19.29 21.13 -7.55
CA ILE A 12 -18.73 19.79 -7.34
C ILE A 12 -17.21 19.82 -7.36
N LEU A 13 -16.58 20.63 -8.22
CA LEU A 13 -15.13 20.82 -8.23
C LEU A 13 -14.61 21.37 -6.89
N PHE A 14 -15.34 22.34 -6.32
CA PHE A 14 -14.99 22.91 -5.02
C PHE A 14 -15.24 21.92 -3.87
N ALA A 15 -16.32 21.13 -3.94
CA ALA A 15 -16.62 20.08 -2.96
C ALA A 15 -15.66 18.87 -3.06
N LEU A 16 -15.18 18.55 -4.27
CA LEU A 16 -14.21 17.48 -4.52
C LEU A 16 -12.80 17.90 -4.11
N SER A 17 -12.47 19.19 -4.12
CA SER A 17 -11.15 19.71 -3.74
C SER A 17 -10.65 19.16 -2.38
N PRO A 18 -11.38 19.29 -1.25
CA PRO A 18 -10.93 18.72 0.01
C PRO A 18 -10.86 17.20 -0.01
N LEU A 19 -11.76 16.53 -0.75
CA LEU A 19 -11.77 15.08 -0.87
C LEU A 19 -10.54 14.56 -1.63
N VAL A 20 -10.14 15.25 -2.70
CA VAL A 20 -8.94 14.97 -3.49
C VAL A 20 -7.68 15.24 -2.68
N VAL A 21 -7.66 16.29 -1.85
CA VAL A 21 -6.52 16.57 -0.95
C VAL A 21 -6.33 15.42 0.04
N VAL A 22 -7.38 15.01 0.75
CA VAL A 22 -7.30 13.91 1.73
C VAL A 22 -6.96 12.58 1.03
N ALA A 23 -7.62 12.27 -0.08
CA ALA A 23 -7.36 11.06 -0.86
C ALA A 23 -5.92 11.05 -1.41
N GLY A 24 -5.41 12.19 -1.87
CA GLY A 24 -4.04 12.34 -2.37
C GLY A 24 -3.01 12.16 -1.26
N LEU A 25 -3.23 12.75 -0.09
CA LEU A 25 -2.37 12.56 1.08
C LEU A 25 -2.36 11.10 1.54
N LEU A 26 -3.53 10.45 1.57
CA LEU A 26 -3.65 9.04 1.93
C LEU A 26 -2.97 8.12 0.91
N ALA A 27 -3.15 8.39 -0.39
CA ALA A 27 -2.48 7.64 -1.45
C ALA A 27 -0.95 7.78 -1.38
N LEU A 28 -0.46 8.99 -1.12
CA LEU A 28 0.98 9.26 -0.94
C LEU A 28 1.53 8.53 0.30
N ALA A 29 0.81 8.60 1.42
CA ALA A 29 1.19 7.89 2.64
C ALA A 29 1.22 6.37 2.42
N ASN A 30 0.21 5.81 1.76
CA ASN A 30 0.13 4.38 1.48
C ASN A 30 1.28 3.93 0.55
N ARG A 31 1.61 4.73 -0.47
CA ARG A 31 2.75 4.48 -1.36
C ARG A 31 4.08 4.47 -0.61
N ARG A 32 4.29 5.42 0.31
CA ARG A 32 5.48 5.47 1.17
C ARG A 32 5.55 4.27 2.12
N ALA A 33 4.43 3.91 2.74
CA ALA A 33 4.36 2.76 3.64
C ALA A 33 4.69 1.45 2.91
N ASN A 34 4.16 1.25 1.70
CA ASN A 34 4.43 0.06 0.90
C ASN A 34 5.92 -0.02 0.46
N ALA A 35 6.53 1.12 0.13
CA ALA A 35 7.98 1.17 -0.14
C ALA A 35 8.83 0.77 1.07
N ALA A 36 8.45 1.22 2.27
CA ALA A 36 9.13 0.83 3.51
C ALA A 36 8.95 -0.67 3.84
N GLN A 37 7.76 -1.21 3.56
CA GLN A 37 7.48 -2.65 3.72
C GLN A 37 8.30 -3.51 2.76
N ALA A 38 8.46 -3.07 1.51
CA ALA A 38 9.28 -3.77 0.52
C ALA A 38 10.75 -3.83 0.96
N ALA A 39 11.31 -2.72 1.46
CA ALA A 39 12.67 -2.68 2.01
C ALA A 39 12.82 -3.60 3.24
N ASN A 40 11.84 -3.61 4.14
CA ASN A 40 11.86 -4.46 5.34
C ASN A 40 11.70 -5.95 5.02
N ARG A 41 10.97 -6.34 3.96
CA ARG A 41 10.90 -7.76 3.55
C ARG A 41 12.26 -8.27 3.06
N THR A 42 13.02 -7.46 2.34
CA THR A 42 14.38 -7.84 1.93
C THR A 42 15.33 -7.90 3.12
N ALA A 43 15.17 -7.01 4.10
CA ALA A 43 15.99 -7.01 5.32
C ALA A 43 15.66 -8.15 6.31
N ASN A 44 14.40 -8.56 6.41
CA ASN A 44 13.96 -9.69 7.28
C ASN A 44 13.94 -11.05 6.56
N GLY A 45 13.92 -11.08 5.23
CA GLY A 45 13.91 -12.31 4.42
C GLY A 45 15.22 -13.09 4.41
N THR A 46 16.28 -12.55 5.03
CA THR A 46 17.55 -13.25 5.26
C THR A 46 17.60 -14.00 6.60
N SER A 47 16.59 -13.86 7.46
CA SER A 47 16.35 -14.88 8.49
C SER A 47 15.43 -15.94 7.91
N VAL A 48 16.02 -17.03 7.43
CA VAL A 48 15.39 -18.35 7.40
C VAL A 48 15.83 -19.06 8.69
N PRO A 49 15.12 -18.97 9.83
CA PRO A 49 15.29 -19.93 10.92
C PRO A 49 14.58 -21.23 10.50
N GLY A 50 15.21 -21.97 9.60
CA GLY A 50 14.58 -23.10 8.92
C GLY A 50 15.52 -24.01 8.16
N ASP A 51 16.78 -23.62 7.94
CA ASP A 51 17.83 -24.55 7.50
C ASP A 51 18.30 -25.40 8.70
N ILE A 52 17.37 -26.11 9.33
CA ILE A 52 17.75 -27.33 10.05
C ILE A 52 17.89 -28.37 8.93
N PRO A 53 19.11 -28.78 8.54
CA PRO A 53 19.25 -29.90 7.61
C PRO A 53 18.46 -31.07 8.20
N PRO A 54 17.76 -31.89 7.39
CA PRO A 54 17.09 -33.06 7.93
C PRO A 54 18.13 -33.87 8.70
N THR A 55 18.03 -33.86 10.03
CA THR A 55 18.90 -34.67 10.89
C THR A 55 18.75 -36.09 10.38
N PRO A 56 19.81 -36.76 9.89
CA PRO A 56 19.72 -38.15 9.50
C PRO A 56 19.25 -38.90 10.75
N ASP A 57 18.03 -39.43 10.65
CA ASP A 57 17.39 -40.14 11.74
C ASP A 57 18.31 -41.27 12.19
N ALA A 58 18.81 -41.15 13.42
CA ALA A 58 19.68 -42.15 14.05
C ALA A 58 18.94 -43.47 14.32
N SER A 59 17.64 -43.56 13.99
CA SER A 59 16.83 -44.78 14.04
C SER A 59 17.12 -45.79 12.91
N GLN A 60 18.06 -45.51 11.98
CA GLN A 60 18.50 -46.44 10.93
C GLN A 60 19.76 -47.25 11.28
N ARG A 61 20.01 -47.54 12.56
CA ARG A 61 21.08 -48.45 13.01
C ARG A 61 20.57 -49.56 13.91
#